data_AF-A0AAW5DXF6-F1
#
_entry.id   AF-A0AAW5DXF6-F1
#
_cell.length_a   1.000
_cell.length_b   1.000
_cell.length_c   1.000
_cell.angle_alpha   90.00
_cell.angle_beta   90.00
_cell.angle_gamma   90.00
#
_symmetry.space_group_name_H-M   'P 1'
#
loop_
_entity.id
_entity.type
_entity.pdbx_description
1 polymer ?
#
loop_
_entity_poly.entity_id
_entity_poly.type
_entity_poly.pdbx_seq_one_letter_code
_entity_poly.pdbx_strand_id
1 'polypeptide(L)'
;MKRKKLLAFLMGTTLVFGLAACGGNDDDNASDKGTTDSGGAATASAEDIVKDKGCIACHGGDLSGGAGPDLTKVGSKYSKDEIADIIKNGKGSMQPQNLSDEETSTVATWLSEKK
;
A
#
# COMPACT_ATOMS: atom_id res chain seq x y z
N MET A 1 45.32 -12.28 -4.22
CA MET A 1 45.63 -12.32 -5.67
C MET A 1 44.45 -13.01 -6.35
N LYS A 2 43.75 -12.54 -7.38
CA LYS A 2 43.87 -11.43 -8.33
C LYS A 2 42.45 -10.91 -8.62
N ARG A 3 42.33 -9.59 -8.72
CA ARG A 3 41.20 -8.86 -9.28
C ARG A 3 41.29 -8.88 -10.82
N LYS A 4 40.18 -8.47 -11.46
CA LYS A 4 40.03 -8.05 -12.88
C LYS A 4 39.77 -9.23 -13.83
N LYS A 5 38.92 -9.16 -14.86
CA LYS A 5 38.55 -8.07 -15.80
C LYS A 5 37.10 -8.33 -16.31
N LEU A 6 36.20 -7.36 -16.44
CA LEU A 6 36.09 -6.31 -17.49
C LEU A 6 36.00 -6.88 -18.92
N LEU A 7 34.79 -6.83 -19.51
CA LEU A 7 34.42 -6.69 -20.94
C LEU A 7 32.89 -6.41 -20.95
N ALA A 8 32.37 -5.18 -21.01
CA ALA A 8 32.34 -4.17 -22.08
C ALA A 8 31.54 -4.60 -23.33
N PHE A 9 30.31 -4.08 -23.48
CA PHE A 9 29.55 -3.86 -24.74
C PHE A 9 28.35 -2.92 -24.40
N LEU A 10 28.40 -1.60 -24.56
CA LEU A 10 28.43 -0.70 -25.74
C LEU A 10 27.04 -0.56 -26.43
N MET A 11 26.57 0.70 -26.50
CA MET A 11 25.36 1.27 -27.12
C MET A 11 24.09 1.29 -26.24
N GLY A 12 23.35 2.39 -26.08
CA GLY A 12 23.29 3.62 -26.85
C GLY A 12 22.68 4.76 -26.04
N THR A 13 23.11 5.94 -26.43
CA THR A 13 22.78 7.27 -25.97
C THR A 13 21.31 7.64 -26.23
N THR A 14 20.83 8.59 -25.42
CA THR A 14 19.73 9.54 -25.68
C THR A 14 18.29 9.01 -25.78
N LEU A 15 17.51 9.31 -24.75
CA LEU A 15 16.36 10.21 -24.95
C LEU A 15 16.03 10.93 -23.64
N VAL A 16 16.32 12.23 -23.63
CA VAL A 16 15.72 13.19 -22.71
C VAL A 16 14.24 13.31 -23.09
N PHE A 17 13.34 13.04 -22.15
CA PHE A 17 12.01 13.61 -22.16
C PHE A 17 11.68 14.07 -20.74
N GLY A 18 12.12 15.29 -20.45
CA GLY A 18 11.52 16.07 -19.38
C GLY A 18 10.26 16.75 -19.93
N LEU A 19 9.14 16.61 -19.23
CA LEU A 19 8.04 17.57 -19.31
C LEU A 19 7.62 17.90 -17.88
N ALA A 20 7.97 19.11 -17.48
CA ALA A 20 7.40 19.77 -16.33
C ALA A 20 5.94 20.15 -16.65
N ALA A 21 5.02 19.88 -15.72
CA ALA A 21 3.76 20.60 -15.63
C ALA A 21 3.31 20.64 -14.16
N CYS A 22 3.63 21.75 -13.50
CA CYS A 22 2.89 22.27 -12.36
C CYS A 22 1.70 23.05 -12.95
N GLY A 23 0.46 22.75 -12.54
CA GLY A 23 -0.75 23.44 -12.99
C GLY A 23 -1.92 23.03 -12.11
N GLY A 24 -2.52 24.00 -11.42
CA GLY A 24 -3.43 23.79 -10.30
C GLY A 24 -4.92 23.65 -10.65
N ASN A 25 -5.63 23.15 -9.63
CA ASN A 25 -6.97 23.44 -9.11
C ASN A 25 -8.24 23.34 -9.99
N ASP A 26 -9.27 22.77 -9.34
CA ASP A 26 -10.73 22.79 -9.58
C ASP A 26 -11.38 21.64 -10.39
N ASP A 27 -12.03 20.77 -9.60
CA ASP A 27 -13.33 20.14 -9.76
C ASP A 27 -13.56 18.89 -10.65
N ASP A 28 -13.94 17.84 -9.92
CA ASP A 28 -14.95 16.82 -10.21
C ASP A 28 -14.69 15.70 -11.23
N ASN A 29 -14.38 14.55 -10.60
CA ASN A 29 -14.97 13.23 -10.81
C ASN A 29 -14.57 12.38 -12.02
N ALA A 30 -14.19 11.17 -11.62
CA ALA A 30 -14.31 9.89 -12.32
C ALA A 30 -13.14 9.45 -13.20
N SER A 31 -12.51 8.39 -12.69
CA SER A 31 -11.72 7.39 -13.39
C SER A 31 -10.25 7.76 -13.62
N ASP A 32 -9.45 7.78 -12.55
CA ASP A 32 -8.04 7.41 -12.70
C ASP A 32 -7.86 5.93 -12.37
N LYS A 33 -7.69 5.17 -13.43
CA LYS A 33 -7.22 3.80 -13.44
C LYS A 33 -5.74 3.90 -13.73
N GLY A 34 -4.91 4.05 -12.70
CA GLY A 34 -3.46 4.16 -12.87
C GLY A 34 -2.72 3.84 -11.59
N THR A 35 -2.32 2.59 -11.42
CA THR A 35 -0.91 2.20 -11.60
C THR A 35 -0.20 2.14 -10.26
N THR A 36 -0.01 0.90 -9.81
CA THR A 36 1.14 0.50 -9.01
C THR A 36 2.40 1.12 -9.61
N ASP A 37 2.99 2.12 -8.95
CA ASP A 37 4.43 2.18 -8.89
C ASP A 37 4.89 2.69 -7.53
N SER A 38 5.76 1.89 -6.95
CA SER A 38 6.46 2.09 -5.71
C SER A 38 7.61 3.05 -5.99
N GLY A 39 7.63 4.23 -5.38
CA GLY A 39 8.86 5.02 -5.39
C GLY A 39 8.71 6.44 -4.85
N GLY A 40 9.22 6.69 -3.63
CA GLY A 40 9.71 8.04 -3.33
C GLY A 40 9.65 8.57 -1.89
N ALA A 41 9.68 7.76 -0.84
CA ALA A 41 10.17 8.10 0.50
C ALA A 41 10.15 6.80 1.33
N ALA A 42 11.08 6.61 2.27
CA ALA A 42 11.07 5.45 3.16
C ALA A 42 9.85 5.49 4.10
N THR A 43 8.70 5.12 3.55
CA THR A 43 7.42 4.94 4.21
C THR A 43 7.21 3.43 4.27
N ALA A 44 6.90 2.90 5.45
CA ALA A 44 6.63 1.47 5.59
C ALA A 44 5.46 1.11 4.67
N SER A 45 5.61 0.02 3.90
CA SER A 45 4.53 -0.45 3.04
C SER A 45 3.34 -0.90 3.89
N ALA A 46 2.13 -0.86 3.34
CA ALA A 46 0.95 -1.36 4.04
C ALA A 46 1.13 -2.82 4.46
N GLU A 47 1.77 -3.63 3.61
CA GLU A 47 2.12 -5.02 3.87
C GLU A 47 3.05 -5.19 5.07
N ASP A 48 4.05 -4.33 5.20
CA ASP A 48 4.98 -4.37 6.34
C ASP A 48 4.26 -3.98 7.64
N ILE A 49 3.45 -2.91 7.61
CA ILE A 49 2.64 -2.50 8.77
C ILE A 49 1.70 -3.63 9.20
N VAL A 50 1.01 -4.28 8.26
CA VAL A 50 0.09 -5.39 8.52
C VAL A 50 0.80 -6.58 9.18
N LYS A 51 2.04 -6.86 8.79
CA LYS A 51 2.86 -7.92 9.41
C LYS A 51 3.36 -7.50 10.79
N ASP A 52 3.94 -6.31 10.90
CA ASP A 52 4.58 -5.80 12.11
C ASP A 52 3.57 -5.54 13.22
N LYS A 53 2.36 -5.08 12.88
CA LYS A 53 1.25 -4.91 13.83
C LYS A 53 0.51 -6.22 14.11
N GLY A 54 0.93 -7.33 13.51
CA GLY A 54 0.41 -8.66 13.82
C GLY A 54 -1.00 -8.93 13.29
N CYS A 55 -1.50 -8.17 12.32
CA CYS A 55 -2.85 -8.36 11.76
C CYS A 55 -3.03 -9.79 11.20
N ILE A 56 -1.96 -10.33 10.61
CA ILE A 56 -1.91 -11.69 10.05
C ILE A 56 -2.10 -12.80 11.10
N ALA A 57 -1.89 -12.51 12.39
CA ALA A 57 -2.05 -13.50 13.45
C ALA A 57 -3.51 -13.94 13.60
N CYS A 58 -4.46 -13.05 13.29
CA CYS A 58 -5.88 -13.37 13.30
C CYS A 58 -6.44 -13.54 11.89
N HIS A 59 -6.03 -12.69 10.95
CA HIS A 59 -6.57 -12.67 9.59
C HIS A 59 -5.86 -13.60 8.61
N GLY A 60 -4.87 -14.37 9.06
CA GLY A 60 -4.11 -15.28 8.20
C GLY A 60 -2.93 -14.60 7.50
N GLY A 61 -1.90 -15.38 7.17
CA GLY A 61 -0.67 -14.88 6.55
C GLY A 61 -0.87 -14.20 5.19
N ASP A 62 -1.90 -14.62 4.46
CA ASP A 62 -2.33 -14.09 3.17
C ASP A 62 -3.61 -13.24 3.27
N LEU A 63 -4.06 -12.95 4.51
CA LEU A 63 -5.31 -12.24 4.81
C LEU A 63 -6.59 -12.99 4.40
N SER A 64 -6.52 -14.28 4.05
CA SER A 64 -7.68 -15.10 3.69
C SER A 64 -8.61 -15.45 4.86
N GLY A 65 -8.24 -15.03 6.08
CA GLY A 65 -8.97 -15.27 7.31
C GLY A 65 -8.34 -16.35 8.19
N GLY A 66 -9.00 -16.63 9.30
CA GLY A 66 -8.55 -17.59 10.30
C GLY A 66 -9.38 -17.43 11.57
N ALA A 67 -8.75 -16.88 12.62
CA ALA A 67 -9.47 -16.45 13.81
C ALA A 67 -10.31 -15.17 13.56
N GLY A 68 -9.83 -14.32 12.65
CA GLY A 68 -10.55 -13.17 12.11
C GLY A 68 -11.11 -13.45 10.71
N PRO A 69 -12.00 -12.60 10.20
CA PRO A 69 -12.58 -12.73 8.88
C PRO A 69 -11.56 -12.51 7.74
N ASP A 70 -11.90 -13.02 6.56
CA ASP A 70 -11.19 -12.76 5.29
C ASP A 70 -11.15 -11.26 4.95
N LEU A 71 -9.96 -10.72 4.70
CA LEU A 71 -9.72 -9.34 4.28
C LEU A 71 -9.30 -9.19 2.81
N THR A 72 -9.15 -10.28 2.06
CA THR A 72 -8.72 -10.25 0.65
C THR A 72 -9.69 -9.50 -0.27
N LYS A 73 -10.93 -9.27 0.19
CA LYS A 73 -11.99 -8.53 -0.52
C LYS A 73 -12.73 -7.55 0.39
N VAL A 74 -12.08 -7.06 1.44
CA VAL A 74 -12.73 -6.20 2.44
C VAL A 74 -13.18 -4.86 1.84
N GLY A 75 -12.47 -4.35 0.83
CA GLY A 75 -12.82 -3.14 0.09
C GLY A 75 -14.10 -3.23 -0.74
N SER A 76 -14.62 -4.44 -0.97
CA SER A 76 -15.96 -4.64 -1.54
C SER A 76 -17.07 -4.46 -0.51
N LYS A 77 -16.75 -4.49 0.79
CA LYS A 77 -17.72 -4.41 1.90
C LYS A 77 -17.64 -3.10 2.67
N TYR A 78 -16.45 -2.52 2.78
CA TYR A 78 -16.19 -1.32 3.55
C TYR A 78 -15.34 -0.33 2.76
N SER A 79 -15.62 0.95 2.92
CA SER A 79 -14.80 2.05 2.42
C SER A 79 -13.50 2.20 3.23
N LYS A 80 -12.56 3.01 2.72
CA LYS A 80 -11.32 3.36 3.43
C LYS A 80 -11.60 3.88 4.84
N ASP A 81 -12.54 4.82 4.98
CA ASP A 81 -12.81 5.48 6.27
C ASP A 81 -13.43 4.50 7.27
N GLU A 82 -14.32 3.61 6.81
CA GLU A 82 -14.87 2.54 7.64
C GLU A 82 -13.79 1.53 8.06
N ILE A 83 -12.86 1.18 7.17
CA ILE A 83 -11.73 0.30 7.52
C ILE A 83 -10.83 0.98 8.54
N ALA A 84 -10.53 2.26 8.38
CA ALA A 84 -9.74 3.03 9.34
C ALA A 84 -10.43 3.10 10.72
N ASP A 85 -11.74 3.32 10.74
CA ASP A 85 -12.54 3.32 11.97
C ASP A 85 -12.51 1.95 12.66
N ILE A 86 -12.67 0.86 11.91
CA ILE A 86 -12.58 -0.52 12.43
C ILE A 86 -11.20 -0.80 13.01
N ILE A 87 -10.13 -0.33 12.37
CA ILE A 87 -8.76 -0.49 12.88
C ILE A 87 -8.60 0.23 14.22
N LYS A 88 -9.08 1.48 14.33
CA LYS A 88 -8.92 2.31 15.53
C LYS A 88 -9.83 1.90 16.68
N ASN A 89 -11.08 1.56 16.39
CA ASN A 89 -12.12 1.33 17.39
C ASN A 89 -12.43 -0.16 17.60
N GLY A 90 -11.87 -1.03 16.76
CA GLY A 90 -12.22 -2.45 16.74
C GLY A 90 -13.62 -2.70 16.18
N LYS A 91 -13.96 -3.98 16.01
CA LYS A 91 -15.30 -4.41 15.57
C LYS A 91 -15.59 -5.83 16.03
N GLY A 92 -16.64 -6.00 16.82
CA GLY A 92 -17.01 -7.32 17.35
C GLY A 92 -15.89 -7.88 18.23
N SER A 93 -15.32 -9.01 17.81
CA SER A 93 -14.18 -9.64 18.50
C SER A 93 -12.82 -9.03 18.16
N MET A 94 -12.74 -8.17 17.13
CA MET A 94 -11.51 -7.46 16.80
C MET A 94 -11.33 -6.29 17.76
N GLN A 95 -10.25 -6.32 18.54
CA GLN A 95 -9.89 -5.24 19.46
C GLN A 95 -9.34 -4.03 18.70
N PRO A 96 -9.48 -2.80 19.23
CA PRO A 96 -8.76 -1.62 18.78
C PRO A 96 -7.27 -1.89 18.53
N GLN A 97 -6.74 -1.42 17.42
CA GLN A 97 -5.32 -1.52 17.08
C GLN A 97 -4.62 -0.18 17.29
N ASN A 98 -3.45 -0.23 17.93
CA ASN A 98 -2.66 0.97 18.23
C ASN A 98 -1.72 1.31 17.07
N LEU A 99 -2.27 1.88 16.00
CA LEU A 99 -1.54 2.41 14.86
C LEU A 99 -1.55 3.94 14.90
N SER A 100 -0.52 4.58 14.35
CA SER A 100 -0.60 6.01 14.08
C SER A 100 -1.69 6.33 13.05
N ASP A 101 -2.09 7.60 12.94
CA ASP A 101 -3.05 8.02 11.93
C ASP A 101 -2.54 7.76 10.51
N GLU A 102 -1.24 7.96 10.28
CA GLU A 102 -0.57 7.72 9.00
C GLU A 102 -0.52 6.22 8.65
N GLU A 103 -0.13 5.37 9.61
CA GLU A 103 -0.13 3.91 9.44
C GLU A 103 -1.55 3.40 9.17
N THR A 104 -2.53 3.89 9.92
CA THR A 104 -3.93 3.52 9.75
C THR A 104 -4.44 3.91 8.36
N SER A 105 -4.19 5.15 7.93
CA SER A 105 -4.59 5.63 6.60
C SER A 105 -3.94 4.79 5.49
N THR A 106 -2.66 4.44 5.65
CA THR A 106 -1.90 3.60 4.70
C THR A 106 -2.52 2.21 4.58
N VAL A 107 -2.75 1.52 5.70
CA VAL A 107 -3.35 0.18 5.71
C VAL A 107 -4.80 0.22 5.21
N ALA A 108 -5.59 1.20 5.63
CA ALA A 108 -6.99 1.31 5.25
C ALA A 108 -7.17 1.58 3.75
N THR A 109 -6.32 2.44 3.17
CA THR A 109 -6.32 2.69 1.71
C THR A 109 -6.05 1.39 0.97
N TRP A 110 -4.96 0.70 1.33
CA TRP A 110 -4.55 -0.55 0.69
C TRP A 110 -5.60 -1.67 0.81
N LEU A 111 -6.26 -1.80 1.96
CA LEU A 111 -7.35 -2.77 2.16
C LEU A 111 -8.63 -2.40 1.39
N SER A 112 -8.93 -1.11 1.25
CA SER A 112 -10.12 -0.63 0.52
C SER A 112 -10.06 -0.89 -0.99
N GLU A 113 -8.86 -1.04 -1.53
CA GLU A 113 -8.63 -1.35 -2.95
C GLU A 113 -8.78 -2.85 -3.26
N LYS A 114 -8.78 -3.71 -2.22
CA LYS A 114 -8.95 -5.16 -2.35
C LYS A 114 -10.44 -5.54 -2.44
N LYS A 115 -10.91 -5.86 -3.65
CA LYS A 115 -12.33 -6.07 -3.98
C LYS A 115 -12.64 -7.47 -4.49
#